data_AF-A0A1V6LB21-F1
#
_entry.id   AF-A0A1V6LB21-F1
#
_cell.length_a   1.000
_cell.length_b   1.000
_cell.length_c   1.000
_cell.angle_alpha   90.00
_cell.angle_beta   90.00
_cell.angle_gamma   90.00
#
_symmetry.space_group_name_H-M   'P 1'
#
loop_
_entity.id
_entity.type
_entity.pdbx_description
1 polymer ?
#
loop_
_entity_poly.entity_id
_entity_poly.type
_entity_poly.pdbx_seq_one_letter_code
_entity_poly.pdbx_strand_id
1 'polypeptide(L)'
;MKKIALAVLSLGLLVSGCSAGADKDEKVAEKSGKAKEQAVVPKYAISDEYYKTTVPFDAGSARGLVVQGLNNRLDIDEFETGLMRIAKESFNTKDYFFKGGSTLDDQTVKMLVKRKRTDAEQKELESKLKKDAVKFPNIGLNPALGEGSESLEVKNKKNPIYISNILEHNYYVKKGDKDVELGGIVVGLAMNSVQYFNEEHGYPREAKIEDEKMLAEGKKMAQEILKVMHQKKPDIKNVPITFAIYRQSPKSALVPGNFVSYANVEKGSETVEDWKQINEKYYLFPSEQAKTDNKREDLARVSNFKAKLSDYFQGDYSAVIGTGMYRDEELKEMKLDIPVQFNGKAEIIGFTQYVAGLVMEYFPNYMRVQVTIKSVERPEAIIIREAKQDEPLVKILD
;
A
#
# COMPACT_ATOMS: atom_id res chain seq x y z
N MET A 1 -18.35 64.94 40.98
CA MET A 1 -19.27 65.82 40.22
C MET A 1 -18.42 66.54 39.19
N LYS A 2 -18.60 66.52 37.87
CA LYS A 2 -19.58 66.02 36.89
C LYS A 2 -18.74 65.90 35.59
N LYS A 3 -18.55 64.70 35.04
CA LYS A 3 -19.33 64.13 33.93
C LYS A 3 -19.08 64.82 32.57
N ILE A 4 -18.63 63.98 31.61
CA ILE A 4 -18.85 64.06 30.13
C ILE A 4 -17.84 65.01 29.43
N ALA A 5 -17.07 64.63 28.40
CA ALA A 5 -17.23 63.64 27.34
C ALA A 5 -15.85 63.02 27.01
N LEU A 6 -15.64 61.71 26.87
CA LEU A 6 -16.40 60.74 26.07
C LEU A 6 -16.45 61.10 24.58
N ALA A 7 -15.29 61.35 23.93
CA ALA A 7 -15.22 61.51 22.47
C ALA A 7 -13.83 61.30 21.82
N VAL A 8 -12.80 60.73 22.47
CA VAL A 8 -11.49 60.48 21.81
C VAL A 8 -10.91 59.08 22.08
N LEU A 9 -11.61 58.23 22.83
CA LEU A 9 -11.13 56.88 23.17
C LEU A 9 -11.66 55.79 22.20
N SER A 10 -11.77 56.09 20.91
CA SER A 10 -12.31 55.15 19.91
C SER A 10 -11.58 55.16 18.58
N LEU A 11 -10.28 55.44 18.55
CA LEU A 11 -9.48 55.34 17.31
C LEU A 11 -8.00 55.00 17.58
N GLY A 12 -7.75 53.92 18.32
CA GLY A 12 -6.38 53.49 18.66
C GLY A 12 -6.19 51.99 18.85
N LEU A 13 -7.10 51.15 18.37
CA LEU A 13 -7.00 49.67 18.48
C LEU A 13 -7.43 48.98 17.20
N LEU A 14 -6.76 49.28 16.07
CA LEU A 14 -6.78 48.42 14.89
C LEU A 14 -5.40 48.43 14.21
N VAL A 15 -4.36 48.07 14.97
CA VAL A 15 -3.17 47.43 14.40
C VAL A 15 -2.88 46.15 15.20
N SER A 16 -3.90 45.30 15.33
CA SER A 16 -3.64 43.87 15.49
C SER A 16 -3.27 43.36 14.10
N GLY A 17 -1.97 43.34 13.84
CA GLY A 17 -1.43 42.76 12.62
C GLY A 17 -2.01 41.36 12.40
N CYS A 18 -2.37 41.08 11.16
CA CYS A 18 -2.51 39.72 10.65
C CYS A 18 -1.19 38.98 10.91
N SER A 19 -1.04 38.35 12.07
CA SER A 19 -0.24 37.14 12.13
C SER A 19 -1.10 36.07 11.47
N ALA A 20 -0.82 35.78 10.21
CA ALA A 20 -1.13 34.48 9.64
C ALA A 20 -0.72 33.44 10.69
N GLY A 21 -1.69 32.69 11.21
CA GLY A 21 -1.47 31.71 12.26
C GLY A 21 -0.47 30.68 11.77
N ALA A 22 0.80 30.87 12.13
CA ALA A 22 1.79 29.81 12.09
C ALA A 22 1.49 28.88 13.26
N ASP A 23 0.50 28.02 13.06
CA ASP A 23 0.15 26.95 13.99
C ASP A 23 1.28 25.94 14.00
N LYS A 24 2.15 26.05 15.02
CA LYS A 24 3.39 25.28 15.17
C LYS A 24 3.13 23.77 15.18
N ASP A 25 4.04 23.01 14.55
CA ASP A 25 4.06 21.55 14.56
C ASP A 25 4.10 20.97 16.00
N GLU A 26 3.51 19.79 16.19
CA GLU A 26 3.39 19.18 17.50
C GLU A 26 4.51 18.17 17.78
N LYS A 27 5.23 18.39 18.87
CA LYS A 27 6.32 17.53 19.35
C LYS A 27 5.78 16.36 20.15
N VAL A 28 6.26 15.17 19.85
CA VAL A 28 5.89 13.91 20.46
C VAL A 28 7.15 13.18 20.93
N ALA A 29 7.08 12.46 22.06
CA ALA A 29 8.17 11.66 22.58
C ALA A 29 7.68 10.25 22.96
N GLU A 30 8.44 9.23 22.60
CA GLU A 30 8.18 7.86 23.02
C GLU A 30 8.74 7.59 24.44
N LYS A 31 8.00 6.81 25.23
CA LYS A 31 8.48 6.24 26.50
C LYS A 31 9.08 4.85 26.26
N SER A 32 10.17 4.75 25.51
CA SER A 32 11.02 3.55 25.52
C SER A 32 12.51 3.94 25.37
N GLY A 33 13.39 3.17 26.01
CA GLY A 33 14.67 3.65 26.57
C GLY A 33 15.80 4.03 25.60
N LYS A 34 16.67 4.92 26.14
CA LYS A 34 17.91 5.57 25.65
C LYS A 34 17.71 6.67 24.58
N ALA A 35 17.85 7.91 25.08
CA ALA A 35 17.67 9.22 24.43
C ALA A 35 16.23 9.47 23.92
N LYS A 36 15.53 10.40 24.57
CA LYS A 36 14.25 10.96 24.07
C LYS A 36 14.55 11.76 22.80
N GLU A 37 14.69 11.11 21.66
CA GLU A 37 14.60 11.81 20.38
C GLU A 37 13.17 12.31 20.24
N GLN A 38 13.01 13.64 20.28
CA GLN A 38 11.72 14.27 20.05
C GLN A 38 11.39 14.11 18.56
N ALA A 39 10.40 13.30 18.26
CA ALA A 39 9.83 13.19 16.94
C ALA A 39 8.68 14.21 16.80
N VAL A 40 8.54 14.83 15.64
CA VAL A 40 7.44 15.76 15.37
C VAL A 40 6.40 15.05 14.52
N VAL A 41 5.12 15.13 14.89
CA VAL A 41 4.03 14.68 14.02
C VAL A 41 3.50 15.92 13.32
N PRO A 42 3.64 16.05 11.98
CA PRO A 42 3.12 17.18 11.24
C PRO A 42 1.62 17.34 11.48
N LYS A 43 1.15 18.59 11.56
CA LYS A 43 -0.29 18.87 11.63
C LYS A 43 -1.00 18.54 10.31
N TYR A 44 -0.29 18.68 9.20
CA TYR A 44 -0.82 18.43 7.86
C TYR A 44 -0.82 16.94 7.54
N ALA A 45 -1.99 16.42 7.15
CA ALA A 45 -2.14 15.15 6.46
C ALA A 45 -2.35 15.43 4.97
N ILE A 46 -1.76 14.63 4.08
CA ILE A 46 -1.89 14.80 2.63
C ILE A 46 -3.35 14.69 2.20
N SER A 47 -4.07 13.72 2.77
CA SER A 47 -5.51 13.52 2.62
C SER A 47 -6.01 12.65 3.77
N ASP A 48 -7.33 12.49 3.89
CA ASP A 48 -7.94 11.52 4.82
C ASP A 48 -7.55 10.06 4.50
N GLU A 49 -6.96 9.82 3.33
CA GLU A 49 -6.49 8.51 2.92
C GLU A 49 -5.12 8.12 3.51
N TYR A 50 -4.32 9.06 3.99
CA TYR A 50 -2.97 8.77 4.45
C TYR A 50 -2.79 9.15 5.91
N TYR A 51 -2.12 8.27 6.66
CA TYR A 51 -1.74 8.57 8.03
C TYR A 51 -0.64 9.62 8.06
N LYS A 52 -0.70 10.51 9.06
CA LYS A 52 0.46 11.33 9.43
C LYS A 52 1.64 10.43 9.80
N THR A 53 2.86 10.88 9.56
CA THR A 53 4.09 10.17 9.91
C THR A 53 4.93 11.02 10.87
N THR A 54 5.96 10.44 11.48
CA THR A 54 6.90 11.20 12.33
C THR A 54 7.98 11.89 11.50
N VAL A 55 8.55 12.97 12.03
CA VAL A 55 9.77 13.63 11.55
C VAL A 55 10.82 13.59 12.67
N PRO A 56 11.99 12.95 12.48
CA PRO A 56 12.39 12.24 11.25
C PRO A 56 11.50 11.03 10.94
N PHE A 57 11.41 10.70 9.65
CA PHE A 57 10.63 9.56 9.17
C PHE A 57 11.22 8.25 9.68
N ASP A 58 10.42 7.50 10.43
CA ASP A 58 10.78 6.16 10.89
C ASP A 58 10.39 5.13 9.83
N ALA A 59 11.39 4.73 9.03
CA ALA A 59 11.22 3.79 7.95
C ALA A 59 11.09 2.32 8.40
N GLY A 60 11.27 2.04 9.70
CA GLY A 60 11.22 0.70 10.25
C GLY A 60 12.48 -0.15 10.01
N SER A 61 12.53 -1.29 10.69
CA SER A 61 13.69 -2.18 10.78
C SER A 61 13.91 -3.08 9.56
N ALA A 62 12.93 -3.15 8.65
CA ALA A 62 12.97 -3.95 7.42
C ALA A 62 12.92 -3.09 6.14
N ARG A 63 13.32 -1.82 6.23
CA ARG A 63 13.28 -0.85 5.13
C ARG A 63 13.91 -1.41 3.85
N GLY A 64 13.18 -1.31 2.75
CA GLY A 64 13.67 -1.66 1.41
C GLY A 64 13.50 -3.13 1.01
N LEU A 65 13.08 -4.02 1.92
CA LEU A 65 12.84 -5.42 1.57
C LEU A 65 11.67 -5.64 0.62
N VAL A 66 10.62 -4.82 0.72
CA VAL A 66 9.48 -4.88 -0.19
C VAL A 66 9.91 -4.71 -1.65
N VAL A 67 10.84 -3.81 -1.92
CA VAL A 67 11.35 -3.56 -3.28
C VAL A 67 12.12 -4.75 -3.84
N GLN A 68 12.70 -5.59 -2.98
CA GLN A 68 13.49 -6.76 -3.38
C GLN A 68 12.65 -8.04 -3.50
N GLY A 69 11.52 -8.12 -2.78
CA GLY A 69 10.74 -9.34 -2.63
C GLY A 69 9.54 -9.48 -3.55
N LEU A 70 9.08 -8.40 -4.20
CA LEU A 70 7.87 -8.41 -5.02
C LEU A 70 8.17 -8.49 -6.52
N ASN A 71 7.23 -9.06 -7.28
CA ASN A 71 7.40 -9.34 -8.71
C ASN A 71 7.57 -8.10 -9.59
N ASN A 72 6.82 -7.03 -9.32
CA ASN A 72 6.83 -5.82 -10.13
C ASN A 72 6.51 -4.57 -9.29
N ARG A 73 6.71 -3.38 -9.89
CA ARG A 73 6.50 -2.11 -9.20
C ARG A 73 5.03 -1.86 -8.80
N LEU A 74 4.08 -2.31 -9.62
CA LEU A 74 2.66 -2.14 -9.35
C LEU A 74 2.27 -2.89 -8.07
N ASP A 75 2.75 -4.12 -7.91
CA ASP A 75 2.57 -4.90 -6.69
C ASP A 75 3.19 -4.23 -5.46
N ILE A 76 4.36 -3.58 -5.60
CA ILE A 76 5.00 -2.86 -4.48
C ILE A 76 4.08 -1.72 -4.01
N ASP A 77 3.64 -0.87 -4.94
CA ASP A 77 2.82 0.29 -4.62
C ASP A 77 1.47 -0.14 -4.00
N GLU A 78 0.84 -1.16 -4.57
CA GLU A 78 -0.45 -1.67 -4.08
C GLU A 78 -0.33 -2.40 -2.75
N PHE A 79 0.72 -3.20 -2.55
CA PHE A 79 0.94 -3.88 -1.28
C PHE A 79 1.19 -2.91 -0.13
N GLU A 80 1.99 -1.87 -0.32
CA GLU A 80 2.26 -0.87 0.72
C GLU A 80 1.03 0.00 1.00
N THR A 81 0.43 0.58 -0.03
CA THR A 81 -0.70 1.52 0.16
C THR A 81 -2.01 0.81 0.47
N GLY A 82 -2.25 -0.38 -0.09
CA GLY A 82 -3.41 -1.20 0.25
C GLY A 82 -3.36 -1.75 1.67
N LEU A 83 -2.17 -2.00 2.23
CA LEU A 83 -2.03 -2.36 3.65
C LEU A 83 -2.44 -1.18 4.56
N MET A 84 -2.13 0.06 4.17
CA MET A 84 -2.65 1.25 4.86
C MET A 84 -4.17 1.39 4.70
N ARG A 85 -4.73 1.01 3.54
CA ARG A 85 -6.18 1.01 3.32
C ARG A 85 -6.89 0.01 4.24
N ILE A 86 -6.33 -1.19 4.45
CA ILE A 86 -6.85 -2.18 5.40
C ILE A 86 -6.73 -1.69 6.85
N ALA A 87 -5.64 -1.00 7.20
CA ALA A 87 -5.44 -0.48 8.55
C ALA A 87 -6.55 0.46 9.02
N LYS A 88 -7.17 1.21 8.09
CA LYS A 88 -8.26 2.16 8.38
C LYS A 88 -9.51 1.49 8.94
N GLU A 89 -9.71 0.20 8.70
CA GLU A 89 -10.84 -0.56 9.25
C GLU A 89 -10.76 -0.63 10.79
N SER A 90 -9.56 -0.52 11.37
CA SER A 90 -9.32 -0.62 12.83
C SER A 90 -8.69 0.63 13.43
N PHE A 91 -7.93 1.41 12.65
CA PHE A 91 -7.11 2.53 13.13
C PHE A 91 -7.41 3.76 12.29
N ASN A 92 -8.26 4.70 12.71
CA ASN A 92 -8.61 5.83 11.84
C ASN A 92 -7.44 6.82 11.68
N THR A 93 -7.35 7.48 10.53
CA THR A 93 -6.25 8.39 10.16
C THR A 93 -6.20 9.70 10.95
N LYS A 94 -7.27 10.06 11.68
CA LYS A 94 -7.34 11.27 12.52
C LYS A 94 -6.63 11.05 13.86
N ASP A 95 -6.89 9.89 14.47
CA ASP A 95 -6.44 9.55 15.83
C ASP A 95 -5.08 8.84 15.83
N TYR A 96 -4.76 8.11 14.76
CA TYR A 96 -3.53 7.33 14.65
C TYR A 96 -2.53 7.98 13.69
N PHE A 97 -1.24 7.74 13.94
CA PHE A 97 -0.17 8.08 13.01
C PHE A 97 0.70 6.84 12.74
N PHE A 98 1.32 6.84 11.57
CA PHE A 98 2.08 5.73 11.02
C PHE A 98 3.56 5.81 11.38
N LYS A 99 4.14 4.65 11.69
CA LYS A 99 5.58 4.39 11.70
C LYS A 99 5.87 3.06 11.01
N GLY A 100 7.07 2.91 10.46
CA GLY A 100 7.54 1.64 9.95
C GLY A 100 7.57 0.54 11.01
N GLY A 101 7.57 -0.71 10.52
CA GLY A 101 7.66 -1.90 11.37
C GLY A 101 8.92 -1.92 12.23
N SER A 102 8.78 -2.37 13.48
CA SER A 102 9.86 -2.41 14.48
C SER A 102 9.98 -3.77 15.17
N THR A 103 9.06 -4.70 14.91
CA THR A 103 9.05 -6.04 15.52
C THR A 103 9.77 -7.04 14.62
N LEU A 104 9.50 -7.01 13.32
CA LEU A 104 10.09 -7.85 12.29
C LEU A 104 11.23 -7.08 11.60
N ASP A 105 12.45 -7.28 12.09
CA ASP A 105 13.65 -6.72 11.46
C ASP A 105 14.01 -7.39 10.11
N ASP A 106 14.89 -6.75 9.34
CA ASP A 106 15.38 -7.22 8.05
C ASP A 106 15.80 -8.70 8.04
N GLN A 107 16.58 -9.11 9.03
CA GLN A 107 17.09 -10.48 9.12
C GLN A 107 15.95 -11.47 9.37
N THR A 108 15.00 -11.11 10.22
CA THR A 108 13.84 -11.93 10.56
C THR A 108 12.96 -12.13 9.34
N VAL A 109 12.62 -11.04 8.62
CA VAL A 109 11.82 -11.13 7.39
C VAL A 109 12.52 -12.01 6.36
N LYS A 110 13.82 -11.78 6.10
CA LYS A 110 14.63 -12.61 5.19
C LYS A 110 14.67 -14.09 5.57
N MET A 111 14.59 -14.42 6.86
CA MET A 111 14.55 -15.80 7.32
C MET A 111 13.15 -16.41 7.18
N LEU A 112 12.10 -15.66 7.55
CA LEU A 112 10.71 -16.11 7.45
C LEU A 112 10.33 -16.46 6.01
N VAL A 113 10.75 -15.67 5.02
CA VAL A 113 10.40 -15.92 3.62
C VAL A 113 11.26 -16.99 2.94
N LYS A 114 12.26 -17.57 3.63
CA LYS A 114 13.01 -18.71 3.09
C LYS A 114 12.21 -20.00 3.19
N ARG A 115 12.67 -21.01 2.45
CA ARG A 115 12.24 -22.39 2.68
C ARG A 115 12.63 -22.82 4.10
N LYS A 116 11.73 -23.55 4.76
CA LYS A 116 12.03 -24.32 5.94
C LYS A 116 13.13 -25.31 5.58
N ARG A 117 14.20 -25.31 6.36
CA ARG A 117 15.31 -26.25 6.18
C ARG A 117 14.91 -27.63 6.67
N THR A 118 15.43 -28.67 6.03
CA THR A 118 15.34 -30.04 6.56
C THR A 118 16.22 -30.19 7.80
N ASP A 119 16.02 -31.25 8.57
CA ASP A 119 16.85 -31.53 9.75
C ASP A 119 18.33 -31.72 9.37
N ALA A 120 18.60 -32.30 8.20
CA ALA A 120 19.95 -32.45 7.67
C ALA A 120 20.59 -31.09 7.35
N GLU A 121 19.86 -30.21 6.66
CA GLU A 121 20.31 -28.85 6.35
C GLU A 121 20.53 -28.00 7.61
N GLN A 122 19.68 -28.14 8.65
CA GLN A 122 19.88 -27.50 9.96
C GLN A 122 21.20 -27.95 10.58
N LYS A 123 21.41 -29.27 10.68
CA LYS A 123 22.60 -29.85 11.33
C LYS A 123 23.88 -29.47 10.60
N GLU A 124 23.83 -29.42 9.27
CA GLU A 124 24.96 -28.95 8.47
C GLU A 124 25.28 -27.48 8.75
N LEU A 125 24.27 -26.61 8.83
CA LEU A 125 24.45 -25.20 9.19
C LEU A 125 25.01 -25.05 10.61
N GLU A 126 24.48 -25.81 11.57
CA GLU A 126 24.95 -25.82 12.96
C GLU A 126 26.41 -26.27 13.06
N SER A 127 26.82 -27.29 12.30
CA SER A 127 28.21 -27.75 12.25
C SER A 127 29.15 -26.68 11.69
N LYS A 128 28.72 -25.97 10.62
CA LYS A 128 29.49 -24.91 9.98
C LYS A 128 29.60 -23.64 10.84
N LEU A 129 28.49 -23.19 11.42
CA LEU A 129 28.42 -21.93 12.18
C LEU A 129 28.69 -22.09 13.67
N LYS A 130 28.64 -23.31 14.21
CA LYS A 130 28.87 -23.62 15.63
C LYS A 130 28.03 -22.71 16.53
N LYS A 131 28.68 -21.88 17.36
CA LYS A 131 28.02 -20.97 18.30
C LYS A 131 27.18 -19.89 17.61
N ASP A 132 27.50 -19.53 16.37
CA ASP A 132 26.75 -18.52 15.61
C ASP A 132 25.45 -19.06 15.00
N ALA A 133 25.24 -20.39 14.99
CA ALA A 133 24.03 -21.00 14.45
C ALA A 133 22.74 -20.51 15.13
N VAL A 134 22.81 -20.12 16.41
CA VAL A 134 21.69 -19.57 17.17
C VAL A 134 21.11 -18.29 16.54
N LYS A 135 21.91 -17.55 15.75
CA LYS A 135 21.47 -16.36 15.02
C LYS A 135 20.64 -16.68 13.77
N PHE A 136 20.62 -17.96 13.36
CA PHE A 136 19.94 -18.43 12.15
C PHE A 136 18.96 -19.58 12.48
N PRO A 137 17.91 -19.31 13.27
CA PRO A 137 16.92 -20.33 13.61
C PRO A 137 16.16 -20.81 12.36
N ASN A 138 15.63 -22.04 12.41
CA ASN A 138 14.84 -22.61 11.30
C ASN A 138 13.40 -22.09 11.31
N ILE A 139 13.23 -20.80 11.00
CA ILE A 139 11.92 -20.12 10.97
C ILE A 139 11.38 -19.92 9.55
N GLY A 140 11.96 -20.57 8.54
CA GLY A 140 11.48 -20.46 7.16
C GLY A 140 10.04 -20.97 7.03
N LEU A 141 9.17 -20.17 6.40
CA LEU A 141 7.75 -20.45 6.26
C LEU A 141 7.42 -21.18 4.96
N ASN A 142 8.24 -21.00 3.92
CA ASN A 142 8.03 -21.73 2.67
C ASN A 142 8.35 -23.22 2.85
N PRO A 143 7.69 -24.14 2.13
CA PRO A 143 7.96 -25.56 2.27
C PRO A 143 9.42 -25.89 1.90
N ALA A 144 9.98 -26.91 2.55
CA ALA A 144 11.24 -27.50 2.10
C ALA A 144 11.08 -27.98 0.64
N LEU A 145 12.17 -27.93 -0.14
CA LEU A 145 12.10 -28.29 -1.56
C LEU A 145 11.73 -29.77 -1.78
N GLY A 146 12.05 -30.63 -0.81
CA GLY A 146 11.87 -32.07 -0.87
C GLY A 146 13.17 -32.80 -1.22
N GLU A 147 13.38 -33.95 -0.59
CA GLU A 147 14.55 -34.81 -0.81
C GLU A 147 14.34 -35.75 -2.00
N GLY A 148 15.42 -36.42 -2.46
CA GLY A 148 15.36 -37.42 -3.52
C GLY A 148 15.80 -36.94 -4.91
N SER A 149 15.67 -37.82 -5.91
CA SER A 149 16.20 -37.66 -7.27
C SER A 149 15.28 -36.94 -8.26
N GLU A 150 14.10 -36.46 -7.81
CA GLU A 150 13.20 -35.70 -8.67
C GLU A 150 13.84 -34.39 -9.15
N SER A 151 13.44 -33.93 -10.34
CA SER A 151 13.92 -32.67 -10.89
C SER A 151 13.45 -31.46 -10.08
N LEU A 152 14.16 -30.35 -10.17
CA LEU A 152 13.83 -29.07 -9.56
C LEU A 152 12.49 -28.57 -10.05
N GLU A 153 12.13 -28.83 -11.31
CA GLU A 153 10.80 -28.48 -11.82
C GLU A 153 9.69 -29.22 -11.07
N VAL A 154 9.82 -30.54 -10.92
CA VAL A 154 8.83 -31.36 -10.17
C VAL A 154 8.78 -30.93 -8.71
N LYS A 155 9.93 -30.75 -8.07
CA LYS A 155 10.03 -30.34 -6.67
C LYS A 155 9.41 -28.97 -6.42
N ASN A 156 9.71 -27.96 -7.25
CA ASN A 156 9.14 -26.62 -7.10
C ASN A 156 7.63 -26.59 -7.41
N LYS A 157 7.13 -27.39 -8.35
CA LYS A 157 5.67 -27.51 -8.58
C LYS A 157 4.94 -28.15 -7.39
N LYS A 158 5.55 -29.13 -6.72
CA LYS A 158 4.98 -29.74 -5.51
C LYS A 158 5.04 -28.80 -4.30
N ASN A 159 6.21 -28.19 -4.11
CA ASN A 159 6.57 -27.36 -2.96
C ASN A 159 6.96 -25.95 -3.42
N PRO A 160 6.02 -25.13 -3.88
CA PRO A 160 6.37 -23.80 -4.37
C PRO A 160 6.73 -22.85 -3.23
N ILE A 161 7.40 -21.74 -3.57
CA ILE A 161 7.54 -20.58 -2.70
C ILE A 161 6.22 -19.83 -2.68
N TYR A 162 5.45 -19.96 -1.60
CA TYR A 162 4.17 -19.29 -1.42
C TYR A 162 4.33 -17.83 -0.98
N ILE A 163 5.18 -17.53 -0.01
CA ILE A 163 5.37 -16.16 0.49
C ILE A 163 6.70 -15.60 -0.02
N SER A 164 6.68 -14.40 -0.59
CA SER A 164 7.90 -13.74 -1.07
C SER A 164 8.37 -12.61 -0.16
N ASN A 165 7.43 -11.97 0.54
CA ASN A 165 7.76 -10.86 1.44
C ASN A 165 6.73 -10.68 2.57
N ILE A 166 7.17 -10.00 3.64
CA ILE A 166 6.34 -9.60 4.78
C ILE A 166 6.58 -8.11 5.04
N LEU A 167 5.50 -7.37 5.32
CA LEU A 167 5.55 -5.95 5.65
C LEU A 167 4.84 -5.68 6.97
N GLU A 168 5.44 -4.91 7.87
CA GLU A 168 4.85 -4.49 9.14
C GLU A 168 4.68 -2.97 9.15
N HIS A 169 3.47 -2.52 9.50
CA HIS A 169 3.11 -1.13 9.78
C HIS A 169 2.72 -1.00 11.26
N ASN A 170 3.22 0.04 11.93
CA ASN A 170 2.87 0.33 13.31
C ASN A 170 2.03 1.61 13.39
N TYR A 171 0.92 1.55 14.15
CA TYR A 171 -0.01 2.66 14.32
C TYR A 171 -0.02 3.09 15.77
N TYR A 172 0.34 4.35 15.99
CA TYR A 172 0.46 4.94 17.31
C TYR A 172 -0.63 5.96 17.57
N VAL A 173 -1.07 6.05 18.82
CA VAL A 173 -2.04 7.02 19.30
C VAL A 173 -1.40 7.90 20.38
N LYS A 174 -1.84 9.15 20.48
CA LYS A 174 -1.39 10.06 21.55
C LYS A 174 -1.97 9.66 22.90
N LYS A 175 -1.15 9.73 23.93
CA LYS A 175 -1.52 9.53 25.33
C LYS A 175 -1.12 10.79 26.12
N GLY A 176 -2.05 11.73 26.26
CA GLY A 176 -1.77 13.05 26.83
C GLY A 176 -0.94 13.94 25.89
N ASP A 177 -0.33 14.98 26.44
CA ASP A 177 0.24 16.07 25.63
C ASP A 177 1.53 15.70 24.88
N LYS A 178 2.30 14.71 25.34
CA LYS A 178 3.64 14.42 24.81
C LYS A 178 3.97 12.94 24.61
N ASP A 179 3.19 12.02 25.20
CA ASP A 179 3.49 10.60 25.09
C ASP A 179 2.68 9.97 23.97
N VAL A 180 3.23 8.91 23.39
CA VAL A 180 2.52 8.05 22.42
C VAL A 180 2.60 6.60 22.85
N GLU A 181 1.58 5.87 22.44
CA GLU A 181 1.40 4.45 22.73
C GLU A 181 1.16 3.70 21.42
N LEU A 182 1.77 2.53 21.29
CA LEU A 182 1.52 1.64 20.17
C LEU A 182 0.07 1.13 20.29
N GLY A 183 -0.78 1.60 19.39
CA GLY A 183 -2.21 1.29 19.41
C GLY A 183 -2.59 0.11 18.53
N GLY A 184 -1.74 -0.27 17.57
CA GLY A 184 -1.96 -1.43 16.70
C GLY A 184 -0.80 -1.73 15.76
N ILE A 185 -0.76 -2.96 15.27
CA ILE A 185 0.19 -3.43 14.26
C ILE A 185 -0.60 -4.00 13.09
N VAL A 186 -0.16 -3.74 11.85
CA VAL A 186 -0.71 -4.37 10.66
C VAL A 186 0.40 -5.07 9.90
N VAL A 187 0.20 -6.34 9.57
CA VAL A 187 1.19 -7.20 8.91
C VAL A 187 0.63 -7.71 7.59
N GLY A 188 1.27 -7.32 6.50
CA GLY A 188 0.99 -7.81 5.16
C GLY A 188 1.84 -9.03 4.82
N LEU A 189 1.24 -10.05 4.21
CA LEU A 189 1.91 -11.21 3.62
C LEU A 189 1.80 -11.13 2.10
N ALA A 190 2.92 -10.90 1.40
CA ALA A 190 2.96 -10.90 -0.05
C ALA A 190 3.15 -12.33 -0.57
N MET A 191 2.09 -12.89 -1.13
CA MET A 191 2.02 -14.27 -1.60
C MET A 191 2.17 -14.33 -3.12
N ASN A 192 2.86 -15.35 -3.62
CA ASN A 192 3.04 -15.59 -5.05
C ASN A 192 1.77 -16.19 -5.66
N SER A 193 1.32 -15.66 -6.79
CA SER A 193 0.42 -16.36 -7.72
C SER A 193 1.18 -17.28 -8.68
N VAL A 194 2.42 -16.89 -9.01
CA VAL A 194 3.37 -17.66 -9.83
C VAL A 194 4.74 -17.59 -9.17
N GLN A 195 5.36 -18.75 -8.97
CA GLN A 195 6.76 -18.83 -8.60
C GLN A 195 7.62 -18.95 -9.86
N TYR A 196 8.64 -18.10 -9.97
CA TYR A 196 9.67 -18.16 -11.00
C TYR A 196 10.93 -18.81 -10.44
N PHE A 197 11.52 -19.76 -11.17
CA PHE A 197 12.75 -20.44 -10.78
C PHE A 197 13.50 -20.98 -12.01
N ASN A 198 14.78 -21.32 -11.85
CA ASN A 198 15.53 -22.02 -12.89
C ASN A 198 15.58 -23.52 -12.56
N GLU A 199 15.41 -24.36 -13.58
CA GLU A 199 15.72 -25.80 -13.45
C GLU A 199 17.24 -26.04 -13.41
N GLU A 200 17.64 -27.30 -13.29
CA GLU A 200 19.03 -27.72 -13.07
C GLU A 200 20.00 -27.22 -14.15
N HIS A 201 19.56 -27.13 -15.40
CA HIS A 201 20.38 -26.65 -16.51
C HIS A 201 20.31 -25.13 -16.70
N GLY A 202 19.66 -24.41 -15.78
CA GLY A 202 19.56 -22.95 -15.81
C GLY A 202 18.40 -22.39 -16.64
N TYR A 203 17.56 -23.24 -17.25
CA TYR A 203 16.40 -22.75 -18.00
C TYR A 203 15.31 -22.22 -17.07
N PRO A 204 14.69 -21.07 -17.38
CA PRO A 204 13.62 -20.52 -16.57
C PRO A 204 12.36 -21.39 -16.65
N ARG A 205 11.69 -21.51 -15.51
CA ARG A 205 10.45 -22.24 -15.30
C ARG A 205 9.53 -21.44 -14.40
N GLU A 206 8.24 -21.78 -14.49
CA GLU A 206 7.18 -21.18 -13.70
C GLU A 206 6.34 -22.27 -13.03
N ALA A 207 5.92 -22.02 -11.80
CA ALA A 207 4.93 -22.82 -11.09
C ALA A 207 3.77 -21.92 -10.70
N LYS A 208 2.60 -22.15 -11.32
CA LYS A 208 1.35 -21.51 -10.94
C LYS A 208 0.90 -22.03 -9.58
N ILE A 209 0.42 -21.14 -8.72
CA ILE A 209 -0.09 -21.44 -7.39
C ILE A 209 -1.57 -21.07 -7.37
N GLU A 210 -2.44 -22.07 -7.25
CA GLU A 210 -3.88 -21.84 -7.19
C GLU A 210 -4.30 -20.97 -5.99
N ASP A 211 -5.32 -20.15 -6.19
CA ASP A 211 -5.78 -19.12 -5.24
C ASP A 211 -6.11 -19.72 -3.87
N GLU A 212 -6.88 -20.81 -3.84
CA GLU A 212 -7.28 -21.50 -2.61
C GLU A 212 -6.08 -22.04 -1.83
N LYS A 213 -5.12 -22.64 -2.54
CA LYS A 213 -3.91 -23.20 -1.93
C LYS A 213 -3.02 -22.09 -1.37
N MET A 214 -2.83 -21.01 -2.13
CA MET A 214 -2.09 -19.83 -1.69
C MET A 214 -2.72 -19.23 -0.43
N LEU A 215 -4.04 -19.05 -0.43
CA LEU A 215 -4.76 -18.49 0.70
C LEU A 215 -4.65 -19.37 1.94
N ALA A 216 -4.84 -20.69 1.79
CA ALA A 216 -4.72 -21.64 2.89
C ALA A 216 -3.31 -21.61 3.53
N GLU A 217 -2.25 -21.56 2.71
CA GLU A 217 -0.88 -21.44 3.21
C GLU A 217 -0.62 -20.07 3.84
N GLY A 218 -1.11 -18.97 3.25
CA GLY A 218 -0.99 -17.64 3.83
C GLY A 218 -1.60 -17.54 5.23
N LYS A 219 -2.76 -18.15 5.47
CA LYS A 219 -3.39 -18.20 6.80
C LYS A 219 -2.55 -18.96 7.82
N LYS A 220 -1.98 -20.11 7.44
CA LYS A 220 -1.05 -20.88 8.30
C LYS A 220 0.21 -20.08 8.60
N MET A 221 0.78 -19.41 7.61
CA MET A 221 1.98 -18.59 7.75
C MET A 221 1.75 -17.39 8.67
N ALA A 222 0.59 -16.73 8.60
CA ALA A 222 0.23 -15.64 9.52
C ALA A 222 0.24 -16.10 11.00
N GLN A 223 -0.26 -17.30 11.28
CA GLN A 223 -0.23 -17.88 12.62
C GLN A 223 1.20 -18.11 13.13
N GLU A 224 2.12 -18.56 12.28
CA GLU A 224 3.53 -18.72 12.65
C GLU A 224 4.24 -17.36 12.82
N ILE A 225 3.92 -16.38 11.98
CA ILE A 225 4.43 -15.00 12.12
C ILE A 225 3.99 -14.41 13.46
N LEU A 226 2.73 -14.57 13.87
CA LEU A 226 2.24 -14.11 15.17
C LEU A 226 3.08 -14.68 16.33
N LYS A 227 3.37 -15.99 16.30
CA LYS A 227 4.22 -16.64 17.31
C LYS A 227 5.61 -16.02 17.34
N VAL A 228 6.24 -15.82 16.19
CA VAL A 228 7.58 -15.19 16.09
C VAL A 228 7.56 -13.76 16.62
N MET A 229 6.56 -12.97 16.26
CA MET A 229 6.40 -11.60 16.74
C MET A 229 6.28 -11.56 18.28
N HIS A 230 5.40 -12.39 18.85
CA HIS A 230 5.22 -12.50 20.30
C HIS A 230 6.47 -12.99 21.05
N GLN A 231 7.25 -13.88 20.43
CA GLN A 231 8.53 -14.34 21.00
C GLN A 231 9.60 -13.24 20.97
N LYS A 232 9.72 -12.49 19.87
CA LYS A 232 10.71 -11.42 19.75
C LYS A 232 10.40 -10.22 20.63
N LYS A 233 9.11 -9.86 20.76
CA LYS A 233 8.69 -8.67 21.49
C LYS A 233 7.45 -8.97 22.33
N PRO A 234 7.61 -9.59 23.51
CA PRO A 234 6.49 -10.00 24.37
C PRO A 234 5.50 -8.88 24.70
N ASP A 235 5.96 -7.63 24.76
CA ASP A 235 5.13 -6.45 25.05
C ASP A 235 4.01 -6.22 24.03
N ILE A 236 4.15 -6.71 22.79
CA ILE A 236 3.12 -6.54 21.75
C ILE A 236 1.95 -7.51 21.93
N LYS A 237 2.04 -8.51 22.83
CA LYS A 237 0.92 -9.43 23.10
C LYS A 237 -0.36 -8.69 23.50
N ASN A 238 -0.23 -7.49 24.08
CA ASN A 238 -1.35 -6.65 24.51
C ASN A 238 -1.76 -5.59 23.47
N VAL A 239 -1.26 -5.69 22.24
CA VAL A 239 -1.54 -4.78 21.13
C VAL A 239 -2.35 -5.55 20.08
N PRO A 240 -3.43 -4.97 19.51
CA PRO A 240 -4.17 -5.63 18.44
C PRO A 240 -3.30 -5.72 17.17
N ILE A 241 -3.33 -6.87 16.50
CA ILE A 241 -2.54 -7.13 15.29
C ILE A 241 -3.48 -7.53 14.16
N THR A 242 -3.46 -6.80 13.04
CA THR A 242 -4.19 -7.19 11.83
C THR A 242 -3.24 -7.90 10.87
N PHE A 243 -3.61 -9.09 10.38
CA PHE A 243 -2.91 -9.76 9.29
C PHE A 243 -3.69 -9.59 7.99
N ALA A 244 -3.00 -9.29 6.88
CA ALA A 244 -3.59 -9.17 5.56
C ALA A 244 -2.80 -10.00 4.55
N ILE A 245 -3.51 -10.76 3.71
CA ILE A 245 -2.91 -11.60 2.67
C ILE A 245 -3.07 -10.89 1.33
N TYR A 246 -1.95 -10.63 0.69
CA TYR A 246 -1.85 -10.02 -0.63
C TYR A 246 -1.44 -11.07 -1.67
N ARG A 247 -2.19 -11.19 -2.75
CA ARG A 247 -1.85 -12.06 -3.88
C ARG A 247 -1.17 -11.22 -4.95
N GLN A 248 0.12 -11.42 -5.17
CA GLN A 248 0.86 -10.73 -6.22
C GLN A 248 0.37 -11.11 -7.61
N SER A 249 0.52 -10.17 -8.54
CA SER A 249 0.36 -10.46 -9.96
C SER A 249 1.59 -11.17 -10.55
N PRO A 250 1.45 -11.84 -11.71
CA PRO A 250 2.59 -12.30 -12.50
C PRO A 250 3.52 -11.14 -12.89
N LYS A 251 4.82 -11.41 -13.12
CA LYS A 251 5.81 -10.38 -13.50
C LYS A 251 5.45 -9.58 -14.75
N SER A 252 4.73 -10.19 -15.69
CA SER A 252 4.28 -9.57 -16.95
C SER A 252 2.96 -8.82 -16.84
N ALA A 253 2.32 -8.80 -15.67
CA ALA A 253 1.04 -8.13 -15.48
C ALA A 253 1.20 -6.61 -15.58
N LEU A 254 0.19 -5.99 -16.19
CA LEU A 254 0.09 -4.54 -16.37
C LEU A 254 -0.82 -3.87 -15.31
N VAL A 255 -1.33 -4.67 -14.39
CA VAL A 255 -2.09 -4.25 -13.20
C VAL A 255 -1.49 -4.97 -12.00
N PRO A 256 -1.59 -4.38 -10.80
CA PRO A 256 -1.14 -5.05 -9.59
C PRO A 256 -1.97 -6.31 -9.32
N GLY A 257 -1.48 -7.11 -8.37
CA GLY A 257 -2.27 -8.08 -7.64
C GLY A 257 -3.30 -7.40 -6.74
N ASN A 258 -3.76 -8.11 -5.72
CA ASN A 258 -4.81 -7.60 -4.84
C ASN A 258 -4.76 -8.24 -3.45
N PHE A 259 -5.31 -7.53 -2.47
CA PHE A 259 -5.60 -8.16 -1.18
C PHE A 259 -6.77 -9.15 -1.31
N VAL A 260 -6.65 -10.30 -0.64
CA VAL A 260 -7.64 -11.39 -0.72
C VAL A 260 -8.34 -11.68 0.60
N SER A 261 -7.70 -11.39 1.73
CA SER A 261 -8.27 -11.65 3.05
C SER A 261 -7.53 -10.90 4.15
N TYR A 262 -8.21 -10.60 5.25
CA TYR A 262 -7.59 -10.08 6.47
C TYR A 262 -8.22 -10.69 7.73
N ALA A 263 -7.47 -10.68 8.82
CA ALA A 263 -7.90 -11.15 10.14
C ALA A 263 -7.40 -10.18 11.22
N ASN A 264 -8.21 -9.97 12.25
CA ASN A 264 -7.85 -9.14 13.41
C ASN A 264 -7.57 -10.05 14.61
N VAL A 265 -6.38 -9.92 15.18
CA VAL A 265 -5.98 -10.58 16.42
C VAL A 265 -6.20 -9.60 17.56
N GLU A 266 -7.12 -9.95 18.46
CA GLU A 266 -7.39 -9.15 19.65
C GLU A 266 -6.24 -9.19 20.65
N LYS A 267 -6.24 -8.22 21.57
CA LYS A 267 -5.23 -8.12 22.64
C LYS A 267 -5.22 -9.40 23.47
N GLY A 268 -4.05 -9.99 23.65
CA GLY A 268 -3.84 -11.21 24.43
C GLY A 268 -4.16 -12.50 23.68
N SER A 269 -4.71 -12.44 22.46
CA SER A 269 -4.94 -13.64 21.65
C SER A 269 -3.62 -14.21 21.11
N GLU A 270 -3.54 -15.53 21.00
CA GLU A 270 -2.42 -16.26 20.39
C GLU A 270 -2.80 -16.91 19.05
N THR A 271 -4.02 -16.68 18.56
CA THR A 271 -4.60 -17.27 17.36
C THR A 271 -4.92 -16.23 16.29
N VAL A 272 -4.69 -16.58 15.02
CA VAL A 272 -5.11 -15.77 13.86
C VAL A 272 -6.34 -16.42 13.22
N GLU A 273 -7.52 -16.03 13.70
CA GLU A 273 -8.82 -16.56 13.26
C GLU A 273 -9.73 -15.48 12.65
N ASP A 274 -10.98 -15.83 12.33
CA ASP A 274 -12.00 -14.92 11.80
C ASP A 274 -11.60 -14.12 10.55
N TRP A 275 -10.99 -14.84 9.59
CA TRP A 275 -10.58 -14.28 8.31
C TRP A 275 -11.77 -13.75 7.50
N LYS A 276 -11.76 -12.46 7.23
CA LYS A 276 -12.70 -11.77 6.33
C LYS A 276 -12.13 -11.77 4.93
N GLN A 277 -12.97 -12.10 3.95
CA GLN A 277 -12.60 -12.05 2.54
C GLN A 277 -12.53 -10.59 2.06
N ILE A 278 -11.59 -10.30 1.17
CA ILE A 278 -11.50 -9.05 0.43
C ILE A 278 -11.73 -9.39 -1.03
N ASN A 279 -12.82 -8.88 -1.61
CA ASN A 279 -13.10 -9.01 -3.03
C ASN A 279 -12.57 -7.77 -3.76
N GLU A 280 -11.25 -7.70 -3.96
CA GLU A 280 -10.57 -6.61 -4.66
C GLU A 280 -9.97 -7.12 -5.97
N LYS A 281 -10.10 -6.35 -7.06
CA LYS A 281 -9.53 -6.73 -8.35
C LYS A 281 -9.23 -5.52 -9.22
N TYR A 282 -8.19 -5.63 -10.05
CA TYR A 282 -7.77 -4.60 -10.98
C TYR A 282 -7.99 -5.03 -12.42
N TYR A 283 -8.45 -4.09 -13.25
CA TYR A 283 -8.68 -4.30 -14.68
C TYR A 283 -8.08 -3.18 -15.51
N LEU A 284 -7.51 -3.52 -16.65
CA LEU A 284 -7.16 -2.55 -17.67
C LEU A 284 -8.37 -2.21 -18.56
N PHE A 285 -8.41 -0.98 -19.01
CA PHE A 285 -9.41 -0.48 -19.95
C PHE A 285 -8.76 0.25 -21.12
N PRO A 286 -9.14 -0.07 -22.36
CA PRO A 286 -9.90 -1.26 -22.75
C PRO A 286 -9.05 -2.54 -22.61
N SER A 287 -9.66 -3.67 -22.26
CA SER A 287 -9.00 -5.00 -22.31
C SER A 287 -9.99 -6.14 -22.56
N GLU A 288 -9.51 -7.25 -23.12
CA GLU A 288 -10.30 -8.47 -23.30
C GLU A 288 -10.69 -9.11 -21.95
N GLN A 289 -9.84 -8.96 -20.92
CA GLN A 289 -10.15 -9.45 -19.58
C GLN A 289 -11.36 -8.72 -18.99
N ALA A 290 -11.44 -7.39 -19.14
CA ALA A 290 -12.60 -6.62 -18.71
C ALA A 290 -13.89 -7.04 -19.44
N LYS A 291 -13.80 -7.41 -20.73
CA LYS A 291 -14.97 -7.94 -21.48
C LYS A 291 -15.42 -9.29 -20.96
N THR A 292 -14.47 -10.20 -20.74
CA THR A 292 -14.71 -11.57 -20.27
C THR A 292 -15.31 -11.58 -18.85
N ASP A 293 -14.83 -10.69 -17.97
CA ASP A 293 -15.27 -10.61 -16.58
C ASP A 293 -16.47 -9.66 -16.38
N ASN A 294 -17.30 -9.50 -17.40
CA ASN A 294 -18.56 -8.75 -17.36
C ASN A 294 -18.45 -7.26 -16.98
N LYS A 295 -17.30 -6.59 -17.23
CA LYS A 295 -17.13 -5.15 -17.00
C LYS A 295 -17.48 -4.31 -18.23
N ARG A 296 -18.58 -4.68 -18.90
CA ARG A 296 -18.96 -4.12 -20.21
C ARG A 296 -19.38 -2.65 -20.14
N GLU A 297 -20.09 -2.25 -19.08
CA GLU A 297 -20.53 -0.87 -18.89
C GLU A 297 -19.35 0.08 -18.69
N ASP A 298 -18.39 -0.31 -17.84
CA ASP A 298 -17.19 0.47 -17.59
C ASP A 298 -16.29 0.54 -18.84
N LEU A 299 -16.21 -0.55 -19.60
CA LEU A 299 -15.54 -0.56 -20.89
C LEU A 299 -16.20 0.38 -21.90
N ALA A 300 -17.54 0.38 -22.00
CA ALA A 300 -18.28 1.30 -22.86
C ALA A 300 -18.06 2.75 -22.43
N ARG A 301 -18.03 3.03 -21.12
CA ARG A 301 -17.75 4.36 -20.58
C ARG A 301 -16.38 4.87 -21.02
N VAL A 302 -15.32 4.10 -20.79
CA VAL A 302 -13.95 4.48 -21.20
C VAL A 302 -13.85 4.60 -22.72
N SER A 303 -14.53 3.73 -23.47
CA SER A 303 -14.54 3.80 -24.94
C SER A 303 -15.23 5.06 -25.46
N ASN A 304 -16.36 5.45 -24.85
CA ASN A 304 -17.08 6.68 -25.21
C ASN A 304 -16.29 7.93 -24.83
N PHE A 305 -15.68 7.94 -23.64
CA PHE A 305 -14.75 8.99 -23.22
C PHE A 305 -13.61 9.17 -24.23
N LYS A 306 -12.97 8.07 -24.64
CA LYS A 306 -11.93 8.06 -25.68
C LYS A 306 -12.43 8.55 -27.03
N ALA A 307 -13.63 8.13 -27.45
CA ALA A 307 -14.22 8.57 -28.71
C ALA A 307 -14.46 10.08 -28.70
N LYS A 308 -14.99 10.63 -27.60
CA LYS A 308 -15.20 12.08 -27.45
C LYS A 308 -13.94 12.92 -27.40
N LEU A 309 -12.85 12.38 -26.87
CA LEU A 309 -11.55 13.02 -27.00
C LEU A 309 -11.09 13.08 -28.45
N SER A 310 -11.29 11.99 -29.20
CA SER A 310 -10.86 11.86 -30.60
C SER A 310 -11.64 12.75 -31.58
N ASP A 311 -12.89 13.12 -31.24
CA ASP A 311 -13.72 14.04 -32.04
C ASP A 311 -13.06 15.43 -32.17
N TYR A 312 -12.39 15.91 -31.12
CA TYR A 312 -11.83 17.27 -31.05
C TYR A 312 -10.29 17.30 -31.15
N PHE A 313 -9.61 16.22 -30.76
CA PHE A 313 -8.17 16.14 -30.75
C PHE A 313 -7.72 14.96 -31.61
N GLN A 314 -7.37 15.25 -32.87
CA GLN A 314 -6.95 14.23 -33.84
C GLN A 314 -5.46 13.89 -33.67
N GLY A 315 -5.10 12.61 -33.87
CA GLY A 315 -3.72 12.11 -33.73
C GLY A 315 -3.49 11.33 -32.43
N ASP A 316 -2.39 11.61 -31.73
CA ASP A 316 -1.92 10.83 -30.57
C ASP A 316 -2.80 10.97 -29.32
N TYR A 317 -3.77 11.88 -29.31
CA TYR A 317 -4.69 12.17 -28.21
C TYR A 317 -5.70 11.05 -27.89
N SER A 318 -5.73 9.99 -28.70
CA SER A 318 -6.67 8.88 -28.59
C SER A 318 -6.17 7.70 -27.74
N ALA A 319 -4.95 7.76 -27.22
CA ALA A 319 -4.31 6.69 -26.47
C ALA A 319 -4.70 6.66 -24.97
N VAL A 320 -5.99 6.61 -24.65
CA VAL A 320 -6.46 6.51 -23.25
C VAL A 320 -6.22 5.09 -22.72
N ILE A 321 -5.46 4.98 -21.63
CA ILE A 321 -5.25 3.73 -20.88
C ILE A 321 -5.87 3.89 -19.49
N GLY A 322 -6.82 3.04 -19.15
CA GLY A 322 -7.48 3.03 -17.86
C GLY A 322 -7.05 1.85 -16.97
N THR A 323 -6.94 2.09 -15.68
CA THR A 323 -6.83 1.07 -14.64
C THR A 323 -7.99 1.26 -13.66
N GLY A 324 -8.90 0.30 -13.62
CA GLY A 324 -10.03 0.29 -12.70
C GLY A 324 -9.77 -0.61 -11.50
N MET A 325 -9.94 -0.08 -10.30
CA MET A 325 -9.93 -0.81 -9.03
C MET A 325 -11.36 -1.12 -8.61
N TYR A 326 -11.66 -2.41 -8.47
CA TYR A 326 -12.95 -2.90 -8.04
C TYR A 326 -12.86 -3.41 -6.61
N ARG A 327 -13.88 -3.10 -5.81
CA ARG A 327 -14.11 -3.71 -4.50
C ARG A 327 -15.56 -4.12 -4.40
N ASP A 328 -15.79 -5.38 -4.01
CA ASP A 328 -17.12 -5.98 -3.92
C ASP A 328 -17.90 -5.86 -5.24
N GLU A 329 -17.22 -6.18 -6.34
CA GLU A 329 -17.70 -6.11 -7.73
C GLU A 329 -18.01 -4.71 -8.30
N GLU A 330 -17.95 -3.67 -7.46
CA GLU A 330 -18.17 -2.27 -7.85
C GLU A 330 -16.86 -1.55 -8.16
N LEU A 331 -16.85 -0.75 -9.23
CA LEU A 331 -15.73 0.14 -9.57
C LEU A 331 -15.61 1.26 -8.54
N LYS A 332 -14.51 1.29 -7.78
CA LYS A 332 -14.26 2.30 -6.74
C LYS A 332 -13.32 3.41 -7.21
N GLU A 333 -12.34 3.07 -8.04
CA GLU A 333 -11.39 4.03 -8.59
C GLU A 333 -11.11 3.75 -10.06
N MET A 334 -11.11 4.80 -10.89
CA MET A 334 -10.63 4.77 -12.27
C MET A 334 -9.44 5.71 -12.42
N LYS A 335 -8.27 5.15 -12.74
CA LYS A 335 -7.08 5.92 -13.14
C LYS A 335 -6.95 5.90 -14.65
N LEU A 336 -6.89 7.08 -15.28
CA LEU A 336 -6.73 7.23 -16.72
C LEU A 336 -5.40 7.91 -17.02
N ASP A 337 -4.60 7.29 -17.87
CA ASP A 337 -3.40 7.88 -18.43
C ASP A 337 -3.66 8.29 -19.88
N ILE A 338 -3.35 9.55 -20.20
CA ILE A 338 -3.50 10.11 -21.55
C ILE A 338 -2.14 10.66 -21.98
N PRO A 339 -1.35 9.89 -22.76
CA PRO A 339 -0.14 10.38 -23.38
C PRO A 339 -0.49 11.30 -24.55
N VAL A 340 0.22 12.42 -24.66
CA VAL A 340 -0.09 13.50 -25.61
C VAL A 340 1.19 14.16 -26.09
N GLN A 341 1.20 14.62 -27.35
CA GLN A 341 2.29 15.41 -27.91
C GLN A 341 1.80 16.84 -28.09
N PHE A 342 2.27 17.77 -27.27
CA PHE A 342 1.85 19.17 -27.33
C PHE A 342 2.97 20.08 -27.84
N ASN A 343 2.57 21.13 -28.56
CA ASN A 343 3.49 22.15 -29.07
C ASN A 343 3.53 23.40 -28.18
N GLY A 344 2.66 23.52 -27.17
CA GLY A 344 2.67 24.66 -26.23
C GLY A 344 1.72 24.55 -25.03
N LYS A 345 1.98 25.37 -24.00
CA LYS A 345 1.21 25.36 -22.73
C LYS A 345 -0.27 25.70 -22.88
N ALA A 346 -0.64 26.61 -23.80
CA ALA A 346 -2.03 26.98 -24.02
C ALA A 346 -2.88 25.79 -24.52
N GLU A 347 -2.29 24.92 -25.32
CA GLU A 347 -2.92 23.70 -25.83
C GLU A 347 -3.19 22.70 -24.70
N ILE A 348 -2.21 22.50 -23.80
CA ILE A 348 -2.36 21.70 -22.58
C ILE A 348 -3.52 22.22 -21.73
N ILE A 349 -3.64 23.54 -21.54
CA ILE A 349 -4.70 24.14 -20.72
C ILE A 349 -6.08 23.83 -21.32
N GLY A 350 -6.26 24.11 -22.62
CA GLY A 350 -7.53 23.88 -23.31
C GLY A 350 -7.90 22.40 -23.34
N PHE A 351 -6.94 21.52 -23.61
CA PHE A 351 -7.13 20.07 -23.55
C PHE A 351 -7.54 19.60 -22.15
N THR A 352 -6.83 20.06 -21.11
CA THR A 352 -7.12 19.70 -19.72
C THR A 352 -8.54 20.12 -19.31
N GLN A 353 -8.98 21.33 -19.71
CA GLN A 353 -10.34 21.81 -19.46
C GLN A 353 -11.40 20.90 -20.09
N TYR A 354 -11.17 20.49 -21.34
CA TYR A 354 -12.08 19.59 -22.05
C TYR A 354 -12.14 18.20 -21.40
N VAL A 355 -10.98 17.63 -21.06
CA VAL A 355 -10.89 16.34 -20.35
C VAL A 355 -11.63 16.40 -19.01
N ALA A 356 -11.49 17.49 -18.24
CA ALA A 356 -12.19 17.64 -16.97
C ALA A 356 -13.73 17.67 -17.15
N GLY A 357 -14.22 18.33 -18.21
CA GLY A 357 -15.63 18.29 -18.60
C GLY A 357 -16.11 16.86 -18.90
N LEU A 358 -15.34 16.10 -19.69
CA LEU A 358 -15.67 14.71 -20.01
C LEU A 358 -15.62 13.78 -18.78
N VAL A 359 -14.73 14.06 -17.81
CA VAL A 359 -14.70 13.32 -16.54
C VAL A 359 -16.04 13.48 -15.81
N MET A 360 -16.57 14.71 -15.77
CA MET A 360 -17.86 15.00 -15.14
C MET A 360 -19.04 14.36 -15.89
N GLU A 361 -18.98 14.34 -17.22
CA GLU A 361 -20.04 13.79 -18.08
C GLU A 361 -20.12 12.26 -18.04
N TYR A 362 -18.98 11.58 -18.15
CA TYR A 362 -18.95 10.12 -18.37
C TYR A 362 -18.84 9.30 -17.11
N PHE A 363 -18.17 9.81 -16.07
CA PHE A 363 -17.93 9.04 -14.85
C PHE A 363 -18.94 9.42 -13.76
N PRO A 364 -19.59 8.45 -13.12
CA PRO A 364 -20.44 8.70 -11.95
C PRO A 364 -19.67 9.30 -10.78
N ASN A 365 -20.35 10.09 -9.94
CA ASN A 365 -19.72 10.71 -8.78
C ASN A 365 -19.49 9.76 -7.59
N TYR A 366 -19.95 8.51 -7.62
CA TYR A 366 -19.71 7.57 -6.51
C TYR A 366 -18.29 6.98 -6.49
N MET A 367 -17.52 7.15 -7.56
CA MET A 367 -16.16 6.62 -7.72
C MET A 367 -15.13 7.75 -7.76
N ARG A 368 -13.91 7.45 -7.33
CA ARG A 368 -12.74 8.31 -7.54
C ARG A 368 -12.28 8.21 -9.00
N VAL A 369 -11.98 9.35 -9.62
CA VAL A 369 -11.41 9.39 -10.97
C VAL A 369 -10.14 10.23 -10.93
N GLN A 370 -9.03 9.67 -11.39
CA GLN A 370 -7.78 10.39 -11.57
C GLN A 370 -7.37 10.31 -13.04
N VAL A 371 -7.14 11.45 -13.67
CA VAL A 371 -6.59 11.53 -15.02
C VAL A 371 -5.22 12.17 -14.97
N THR A 372 -4.22 11.48 -15.50
CA THR A 372 -2.87 12.00 -15.69
C THR A 372 -2.66 12.26 -17.18
N ILE A 373 -2.49 13.53 -17.53
CA ILE A 373 -2.14 13.94 -18.89
C ILE A 373 -0.62 14.10 -18.93
N LYS A 374 0.05 13.34 -19.81
CA LYS A 374 1.52 13.24 -19.82
C LYS A 374 2.10 13.43 -21.21
N SER A 375 3.16 14.22 -21.30
CA SER A 375 4.03 14.25 -22.47
C SER A 375 5.02 13.08 -22.45
N VAL A 376 5.87 12.98 -23.46
CA VAL A 376 6.95 11.98 -23.52
C VAL A 376 7.90 12.11 -22.32
N GLU A 377 8.10 13.32 -21.83
CA GLU A 377 9.10 13.60 -20.79
C GLU A 377 8.51 13.64 -19.38
N ARG A 378 7.26 14.09 -19.22
CA ARG A 378 6.71 14.39 -17.89
C ARG A 378 5.18 14.45 -17.85
N PRO A 379 4.57 14.36 -16.66
CA PRO A 379 3.18 14.78 -16.45
C PRO A 379 3.02 16.28 -16.72
N GLU A 380 2.02 16.65 -17.53
CA GLU A 380 1.69 18.05 -17.87
C GLU A 380 0.47 18.55 -17.09
N ALA A 381 -0.47 17.67 -16.77
CA ALA A 381 -1.63 18.01 -15.94
C ALA A 381 -2.17 16.81 -15.17
N ILE A 382 -2.85 17.09 -14.07
CA ILE A 382 -3.57 16.11 -13.28
C ILE A 382 -4.99 16.61 -12.99
N ILE A 383 -5.95 15.70 -13.11
CA ILE A 383 -7.36 15.92 -12.81
C ILE A 383 -7.75 14.86 -11.78
N ILE A 384 -8.25 15.27 -10.62
CA ILE A 384 -8.68 14.36 -9.55
C ILE A 384 -10.08 14.73 -9.13
N ARG A 385 -11.03 13.81 -9.25
CA ARG A 385 -12.36 13.92 -8.63
C ARG A 385 -12.49 12.83 -7.58
N GLU A 386 -12.56 13.22 -6.32
CA GLU A 386 -12.83 12.26 -5.24
C GLU A 386 -14.28 11.78 -5.31
N ALA A 387 -14.54 10.62 -4.70
CA ALA A 387 -15.91 10.13 -4.60
C ALA A 387 -16.79 11.16 -3.86
N LYS A 388 -18.00 11.37 -4.38
CA LYS A 388 -19.04 12.32 -3.92
C LYS A 388 -18.69 13.79 -4.12
N GLN A 389 -17.65 14.11 -4.90
CA GLN A 389 -17.41 15.48 -5.37
C GLN A 389 -18.07 15.68 -6.74
N ASP A 390 -18.67 16.85 -6.92
CA ASP A 390 -19.30 17.22 -8.19
C ASP A 390 -18.23 17.67 -9.21
N GLU A 391 -17.29 18.52 -8.76
CA GLU A 391 -16.23 19.09 -9.59
C GLU A 391 -14.85 18.48 -9.28
N PRO A 392 -13.99 18.23 -10.29
CA PRO A 392 -12.63 17.78 -10.08
C PRO A 392 -11.69 18.92 -9.65
N LEU A 393 -10.69 18.59 -8.84
CA LEU A 393 -9.46 19.37 -8.75
C LEU A 393 -8.67 19.22 -10.05
N VAL A 394 -8.29 20.36 -10.65
CA VAL A 394 -7.50 20.40 -11.88
C VAL A 394 -6.21 21.19 -11.64
N LYS A 395 -5.08 20.60 -12.00
CA LYS A 395 -3.76 21.25 -11.88
C LYS A 395 -2.92 21.05 -13.13
N ILE A 396 -2.51 22.17 -13.71
CA ILE A 396 -1.44 22.23 -14.72
C ILE A 396 -0.08 22.23 -14.00
N LEU A 397 0.84 21.41 -14.51
CA LEU A 397 2.19 21.23 -13.99
C LEU A 397 3.16 22.02 -14.86
N ASP A 398 4.11 22.73 -14.24
CA ASP A 398 5.03 23.65 -14.92
C ASP A 398 6.41 23.06 -15.15
#